data_AF-A0A954NNK2-F1
#
_entry.id   AF-A0A954NNK2-F1
#
_cell.length_a   1.000
_cell.length_b   1.000
_cell.length_c   1.000
_cell.angle_alpha   90.00
_cell.angle_beta   90.00
_cell.angle_gamma   90.00
#
_symmetry.space_group_name_H-M   'P 1'
#
loop_
_entity.id
_entity.type
_entity.pdbx_description
1 polymer ?
#
loop_
_entity_poly.entity_id
_entity_poly.type
_entity_poly.pdbx_seq_one_letter_code
_entity_poly.pdbx_strand_id
1 'polypeptide(L)'
;MNRRLWISGGLFMVLGTFAGLRFNTLADEGVRPIPNTLGRSVDDESAPVMHAKLTASQRVLEGLLNRDFKTISTAAEILSQLAVAAHQHQEQDRDDLIYEHFRTEFIRLSEQLESMAEDENLEGAAYVHQSLTATCIACHRHLRDRDDL
;
A
#
# COMPACT_ATOMS: atom_id res chain seq x y z
N MET A 1 -35.69 65.63 25.71
CA MET A 1 -37.03 65.67 26.35
C MET A 1 -38.02 65.24 25.26
N ASN A 2 -38.68 64.07 25.22
CA ASN A 2 -39.16 63.05 26.16
C ASN A 2 -39.12 61.67 25.44
N ARG A 3 -38.59 60.58 26.01
CA ARG A 3 -39.24 59.57 26.90
C ARG A 3 -40.58 58.99 26.42
N ARG A 4 -40.56 57.68 26.10
CA ARG A 4 -41.47 56.55 26.49
C ARG A 4 -41.34 55.43 25.42
N LEU A 5 -40.58 54.35 25.63
CA LEU A 5 -40.83 53.14 26.44
C LEU A 5 -42.20 52.49 26.16
N TRP A 6 -42.23 51.33 25.48
CA TRP A 6 -42.70 50.05 26.04
C TRP A 6 -42.44 48.84 25.12
N ILE A 7 -42.17 47.73 25.78
CA ILE A 7 -41.68 46.41 25.33
C ILE A 7 -42.86 45.54 24.86
N SER A 8 -42.68 44.72 23.82
CA SER A 8 -43.02 43.27 23.88
C SER A 8 -42.72 42.53 22.57
N GLY A 9 -42.10 41.36 22.71
CA GLY A 9 -42.26 40.24 21.78
C GLY A 9 -41.14 40.02 20.78
N GLY A 10 -40.27 39.03 21.04
CA GLY A 10 -39.42 38.47 19.99
C GLY A 10 -38.10 37.87 20.46
N LEU A 11 -38.13 36.98 21.45
CA LEU A 11 -37.02 36.09 21.76
C LEU A 11 -36.85 35.09 20.61
N PHE A 12 -36.05 35.41 19.59
CA PHE A 12 -35.61 34.43 18.59
C PHE A 12 -34.33 33.75 19.09
N MET A 13 -34.51 32.78 19.97
CA MET A 13 -33.46 31.85 20.38
C MET A 13 -33.26 30.82 19.26
N VAL A 14 -32.43 31.14 18.27
CA VAL A 14 -31.91 30.12 17.34
C VAL A 14 -30.81 29.35 18.08
N LEU A 15 -31.24 28.33 18.81
CA LEU A 15 -30.41 27.21 19.23
C LEU A 15 -30.02 26.41 17.98
N GLY A 16 -29.06 26.94 17.22
CA GLY A 16 -28.32 26.18 16.23
C GLY A 16 -27.24 25.37 16.95
N THR A 17 -27.57 24.15 17.33
CA THR A 17 -26.64 23.13 17.78
C THR A 17 -25.50 22.98 16.77
N PHE A 18 -24.30 23.46 17.12
CA PHE A 18 -23.03 23.10 16.46
C PHE A 18 -22.69 21.64 16.81
N ALA A 19 -23.52 20.70 16.33
CA ALA A 19 -23.26 19.27 16.41
C ALA A 19 -22.83 18.78 15.03
N GLY A 20 -21.52 18.53 14.88
CA GLY A 20 -21.01 17.65 13.83
C GLY A 20 -20.37 18.35 12.63
N LEU A 21 -19.22 19.01 12.86
CA LEU A 21 -18.20 19.06 11.81
C LEU A 21 -17.59 17.65 11.70
N ARG A 22 -18.28 16.73 11.00
CA ARG A 22 -17.71 15.45 10.57
C ARG A 22 -16.86 15.74 9.32
N PHE A 23 -15.65 16.23 9.53
CA PHE A 23 -14.58 16.06 8.55
C PHE A 23 -14.13 14.62 8.66
N ASN A 24 -14.73 13.72 7.88
CA ASN A 24 -14.09 12.46 7.51
C ASN A 24 -14.80 11.84 6.31
N THR A 25 -13.95 11.34 5.39
CA THR A 25 -14.21 10.39 4.30
C THR A 25 -15.06 10.87 3.10
N LEU A 26 -14.45 11.67 2.21
CA LEU A 26 -14.78 11.66 0.77
C LEU A 26 -13.72 10.94 -0.07
N ALA A 27 -12.70 10.34 0.55
CA ALA A 27 -11.61 9.64 -0.14
C ALA A 27 -11.82 8.12 -0.26
N ASP A 28 -12.78 7.54 0.47
CA ASP A 28 -12.91 6.07 0.59
C ASP A 28 -13.97 5.47 -0.37
N GLU A 29 -14.88 6.28 -0.92
CA GLU A 29 -16.05 5.75 -1.63
C GLU A 29 -15.79 5.43 -3.14
N GLY A 30 -14.58 5.70 -3.63
CA GLY A 30 -14.26 5.61 -5.07
C GLY A 30 -13.41 4.43 -5.50
N VAL A 31 -12.73 3.74 -4.60
CA VAL A 31 -11.82 2.63 -4.97
C VAL A 31 -12.58 1.33 -4.89
N ARG A 32 -13.17 0.91 -6.02
CA ARG A 32 -13.70 -0.45 -6.14
C ARG A 32 -12.54 -1.44 -5.99
N PRO A 33 -12.65 -2.48 -5.14
CA PRO A 33 -11.64 -3.53 -5.10
C PRO A 33 -11.51 -4.13 -6.50
N ILE A 34 -10.27 -4.35 -6.94
CA ILE A 34 -10.01 -5.03 -8.22
C ILE A 34 -10.65 -6.42 -8.12
N PRO A 35 -11.66 -6.74 -8.94
CA PRO A 35 -12.32 -8.03 -8.86
C PRO A 35 -11.30 -9.13 -9.16
N ASN A 36 -11.08 -10.03 -8.20
CA ASN A 36 -10.25 -11.22 -8.34
C ASN A 36 -10.98 -12.32 -9.14
N THR A 37 -11.55 -11.96 -10.29
CA THR A 37 -12.38 -12.86 -11.12
C THR A 37 -11.64 -13.35 -12.37
N LEU A 38 -10.32 -13.20 -12.42
CA LEU A 38 -9.48 -13.82 -13.43
C LEU A 38 -8.89 -15.12 -12.87
N GLY A 39 -9.70 -16.18 -12.86
CA GLY A 39 -9.22 -17.57 -12.94
C GLY A 39 -8.42 -18.18 -11.78
N ARG A 40 -8.40 -17.60 -10.57
CA ARG A 40 -7.68 -18.22 -9.44
C ARG A 40 -8.53 -19.32 -8.80
N SER A 41 -7.98 -20.53 -8.72
CA SER A 41 -8.59 -21.61 -7.94
C SER A 41 -8.68 -21.19 -6.45
N VAL A 42 -9.70 -21.69 -5.76
CA VAL A 42 -10.15 -21.24 -4.43
C VAL A 42 -9.15 -21.58 -3.30
N ASP A 43 -8.01 -22.17 -3.65
CA ASP A 43 -7.02 -22.85 -2.81
C ASP A 43 -5.59 -22.33 -3.00
N ASP A 44 -5.40 -21.13 -3.55
CA ASP A 44 -4.05 -20.57 -3.68
C ASP A 44 -3.50 -20.04 -2.34
N GLU A 45 -2.74 -20.90 -1.65
CA GLU A 45 -2.02 -20.64 -0.41
C GLU A 45 -1.08 -19.41 -0.48
N SER A 46 -0.65 -19.00 -1.68
CA SER A 46 0.19 -17.82 -1.87
C SER A 46 -0.58 -16.48 -1.81
N ALA A 47 -1.92 -16.50 -1.88
CA ALA A 47 -2.74 -15.28 -1.95
C ALA A 47 -2.53 -14.33 -0.74
N PRO A 48 -2.45 -14.81 0.51
CA PRO A 48 -2.18 -13.94 1.67
C PRO A 48 -0.79 -13.29 1.61
N VAL A 49 0.24 -14.03 1.17
CA VAL A 49 1.61 -13.53 1.03
C VAL A 49 1.68 -12.44 -0.05
N MET A 50 1.06 -12.69 -1.20
CA MET A 50 1.04 -11.71 -2.28
C MET A 50 0.25 -10.45 -1.92
N HIS A 51 -0.84 -10.58 -1.18
CA HIS A 51 -1.56 -9.43 -0.64
C HIS A 51 -0.68 -8.64 0.33
N ALA A 52 0.05 -9.30 1.24
CA ALA A 52 0.96 -8.64 2.15
C ALA A 52 2.09 -7.89 1.43
N LYS A 53 2.65 -8.48 0.36
CA LYS A 53 3.64 -7.81 -0.52
C LYS A 53 3.07 -6.55 -1.17
N LEU A 54 1.84 -6.61 -1.69
CA LEU A 54 1.17 -5.44 -2.26
C LEU A 54 0.99 -4.33 -1.22
N THR A 55 0.50 -4.66 -0.03
CA THR A 55 0.32 -3.70 1.07
C THR A 55 1.64 -3.04 1.46
N ALA A 56 2.72 -3.81 1.62
CA ALA A 56 4.03 -3.26 1.95
C ALA A 56 4.56 -2.34 0.82
N SER A 57 4.40 -2.73 -0.44
CA SER A 57 4.78 -1.90 -1.59
C SER A 57 4.00 -0.58 -1.64
N GLN A 58 2.71 -0.59 -1.30
CA GLN A 58 1.90 0.64 -1.21
C GLN A 58 2.38 1.56 -0.09
N ARG A 59 2.79 0.99 1.05
CA ARG A 59 3.38 1.76 2.17
C ARG A 59 4.71 2.39 1.81
N VAL A 60 5.54 1.72 1.00
CA VAL A 60 6.75 2.35 0.44
C VAL A 60 6.37 3.61 -0.36
N LEU A 61 5.38 3.50 -1.26
CA LEU A 61 4.94 4.63 -2.07
C LEU A 61 4.37 5.76 -1.19
N GLU A 62 3.56 5.44 -0.19
CA GLU A 62 3.07 6.41 0.80
C GLU A 62 4.24 7.11 1.50
N GLY A 63 5.25 6.37 1.94
CA GLY A 63 6.45 6.92 2.58
C GLY A 63 7.24 7.84 1.65
N LEU A 64 7.43 7.44 0.39
CA LEU A 64 8.09 8.26 -0.63
C LEU A 64 7.40 9.61 -0.84
N LEU A 65 6.06 9.60 -0.94
CA LEU A 65 5.27 10.82 -1.16
C LEU A 65 5.27 11.77 0.05
N ASN A 66 5.47 11.23 1.26
CA ASN A 66 5.49 12.00 2.50
C ASN A 66 6.90 12.28 3.04
N ARG A 67 7.96 11.80 2.37
CA ARG A 67 9.35 11.80 2.88
C ARG A 67 9.48 11.13 4.25
N ASP A 68 8.69 10.08 4.49
CA ASP A 68 8.73 9.28 5.71
C ASP A 68 9.68 8.09 5.52
N PHE A 69 10.97 8.34 5.77
CA PHE A 69 12.03 7.33 5.62
C PHE A 69 11.84 6.11 6.53
N LYS A 70 11.23 6.29 7.70
CA LYS A 70 10.94 5.18 8.60
C LYS A 70 9.91 4.24 7.99
N THR A 71 8.83 4.80 7.44
CA THR A 71 7.81 3.99 6.75
C THR A 71 8.38 3.29 5.52
N ILE A 72 9.26 3.95 4.75
CA ILE A 72 9.95 3.31 3.61
C ILE A 72 10.80 2.13 4.09
N SER A 73 11.70 2.36 5.06
CA SER A 73 12.61 1.32 5.59
C SER A 73 11.84 0.13 6.15
N THR A 74 10.88 0.35 7.06
CA THR A 74 10.10 -0.76 7.65
C THR A 74 9.27 -1.51 6.61
N ALA A 75 8.72 -0.82 5.61
CA ALA A 75 7.98 -1.50 4.55
C ALA A 75 8.90 -2.30 3.60
N ALA A 76 10.10 -1.80 3.33
CA ALA A 76 11.12 -2.49 2.54
C ALA A 76 11.63 -3.76 3.26
N GLU A 77 11.87 -3.68 4.56
CA GLU A 77 12.23 -4.82 5.41
C GLU A 77 11.13 -5.91 5.37
N ILE A 78 9.85 -5.51 5.46
CA ILE A 78 8.73 -6.46 5.34
C ILE A 78 8.71 -7.15 3.97
N LEU A 79 9.01 -6.43 2.88
CA LEU A 79 9.06 -7.02 1.54
C LEU A 79 10.11 -8.13 1.45
N SER A 80 11.33 -7.88 1.94
CA SER A 80 12.42 -8.87 1.93
C SER A 80 12.05 -10.10 2.76
N GLN A 81 11.54 -9.91 3.99
CA GLN A 81 11.11 -11.00 4.87
C GLN A 81 10.01 -11.87 4.24
N LEU A 82 9.01 -11.25 3.62
CA LEU A 82 7.93 -11.97 2.93
C LEU A 82 8.46 -12.79 1.75
N ALA A 83 9.48 -12.31 1.02
CA ALA A 83 10.09 -13.06 -0.07
C ALA A 83 10.91 -14.26 0.43
N VAL A 84 11.60 -14.10 1.56
CA VAL A 84 12.32 -15.20 2.21
C VAL A 84 11.34 -16.28 2.66
N ALA A 85 10.29 -15.90 3.38
CA ALA A 85 9.31 -16.82 3.95
C ALA A 85 8.49 -17.57 2.89
N ALA A 86 8.06 -16.90 1.81
CA ALA A 86 7.22 -17.50 0.77
C ALA A 86 7.83 -18.77 0.15
N HIS A 87 9.15 -18.75 -0.08
CA HIS A 87 9.87 -19.87 -0.71
C HIS A 87 9.91 -21.13 0.16
N GLN A 88 9.75 -21.01 1.48
CA GLN A 88 9.72 -22.18 2.36
C GLN A 88 8.47 -23.04 2.15
N HIS A 89 7.42 -22.48 1.52
CA HIS A 89 6.11 -23.11 1.39
C HIS A 89 5.71 -23.42 -0.07
N GLN A 90 6.38 -22.87 -1.08
CA GLN A 90 6.07 -23.14 -2.49
C GLN A 90 6.95 -24.25 -3.07
N GLU A 91 6.50 -25.51 -2.95
CA GLU A 91 7.25 -26.67 -3.49
C GLU A 91 7.35 -26.67 -5.02
N GLN A 92 6.32 -26.17 -5.71
CA GLN A 92 6.23 -26.18 -7.17
C GLN A 92 7.21 -25.21 -7.85
N ASP A 93 7.69 -24.20 -7.14
CA ASP A 93 8.56 -23.16 -7.70
C ASP A 93 10.05 -23.37 -7.39
N ARG A 94 10.40 -24.33 -6.52
CA ARG A 94 11.79 -24.53 -6.05
C ARG A 94 12.78 -24.91 -7.15
N ASP A 95 12.30 -25.56 -8.21
CA ASP A 95 13.14 -26.00 -9.33
C ASP A 95 13.11 -25.01 -10.50
N ASP A 96 12.33 -23.92 -10.41
CA ASP A 96 12.24 -22.89 -11.45
C ASP A 96 13.33 -21.83 -11.28
N LEU A 97 14.41 -21.97 -12.04
CA LEU A 97 15.55 -21.06 -12.02
C LEU A 97 15.19 -19.61 -12.37
N ILE A 98 14.15 -19.38 -13.17
CA ILE A 98 13.72 -18.04 -13.56
C ILE A 98 12.95 -17.39 -12.41
N TYR A 99 12.06 -18.16 -11.75
CA TYR A 99 11.41 -17.71 -10.52
C TYR A 99 12.45 -17.34 -9.46
N GLU A 100 13.44 -18.20 -9.21
CA GLU A 100 14.45 -17.91 -8.19
C GLU A 100 15.33 -16.71 -8.51
N HIS A 101 15.59 -16.45 -9.79
CA HIS A 101 16.24 -15.23 -10.20
C HIS A 101 15.43 -13.99 -9.82
N PHE A 102 14.14 -13.95 -10.16
CA PHE A 102 13.26 -12.83 -9.80
C PHE A 102 13.09 -12.67 -8.30
N ARG A 103 12.96 -13.79 -7.57
CA ARG A 103 12.87 -13.78 -6.12
C ARG A 103 14.13 -13.21 -5.47
N THR A 104 15.30 -13.66 -5.90
CA THR A 104 16.58 -13.16 -5.38
C THR A 104 16.75 -11.68 -5.68
N GLU A 105 16.40 -11.25 -6.89
CA GLU A 105 16.48 -9.83 -7.27
C GLU A 105 15.48 -8.97 -6.47
N PHE A 106 14.28 -9.49 -6.22
CA PHE A 106 13.29 -8.83 -5.36
C PHE A 106 13.81 -8.63 -3.93
N ILE A 107 14.46 -9.63 -3.33
CA ILE A 107 15.07 -9.52 -2.00
C ILE A 107 16.16 -8.44 -2.02
N ARG A 108 17.09 -8.54 -2.97
CA ARG A 108 18.20 -7.58 -3.12
C ARG A 108 17.71 -6.14 -3.28
N LEU A 109 16.69 -5.91 -4.11
CA LEU A 109 16.09 -4.60 -4.30
C LEU A 109 15.34 -4.10 -3.06
N SER A 110 14.71 -5.00 -2.29
CA SER A 110 14.06 -4.64 -1.03
C SER A 110 15.07 -4.18 0.02
N GLU A 111 16.17 -4.91 0.19
CA GLU A 111 17.27 -4.53 1.09
C GLU A 111 17.97 -3.24 0.63
N GLN A 112 18.14 -3.07 -0.68
CA GLN A 112 18.69 -1.83 -1.23
C GLN A 112 17.76 -0.64 -0.98
N LEU A 113 16.44 -0.83 -1.10
CA LEU A 113 15.44 0.20 -0.83
C LEU A 113 15.46 0.62 0.65
N GLU A 114 15.60 -0.35 1.55
CA GLU A 114 15.77 -0.13 2.99
C GLU A 114 17.02 0.73 3.25
N SER A 115 18.17 0.35 2.71
CA SER A 115 19.41 1.13 2.84
C SER A 115 19.28 2.55 2.27
N MET A 116 18.63 2.74 1.11
CA MET A 116 18.39 4.09 0.57
C MET A 116 17.52 4.94 1.51
N ALA A 117 16.57 4.32 2.22
CA ALA A 117 15.74 5.02 3.19
C ALA A 117 16.51 5.36 4.48
N GLU A 118 17.34 4.44 4.98
CA GLU A 118 18.22 4.67 6.13
C GLU A 118 19.23 5.79 5.89
N ASP A 119 19.72 5.90 4.65
CA ASP A 119 20.62 6.98 4.20
C ASP A 119 19.89 8.30 3.88
N GLU A 120 18.56 8.37 4.11
CA GLU A 120 17.68 9.49 3.75
C GLU A 120 17.76 9.90 2.27
N ASN A 121 18.11 8.96 1.39
CA ASN A 121 18.25 9.15 -0.05
C ASN A 121 16.91 8.90 -0.76
N LEU A 122 16.06 9.92 -0.80
CA LEU A 122 14.71 9.82 -1.35
C LEU A 122 14.69 9.47 -2.85
N GLU A 123 15.57 10.09 -3.64
CA GLU A 123 15.69 9.85 -5.07
C GLU A 123 16.16 8.42 -5.36
N GLY A 124 17.14 7.94 -4.58
CA GLY A 124 17.60 6.55 -4.61
C GLY A 124 16.49 5.58 -4.25
N ALA A 125 15.76 5.83 -3.16
CA ALA A 125 14.64 5.01 -2.73
C ALA A 125 13.53 4.94 -3.81
N ALA A 126 13.20 6.07 -4.44
CA ALA A 126 12.22 6.12 -5.52
C ALA A 126 12.66 5.28 -6.74
N TYR A 127 13.92 5.39 -7.15
CA TYR A 127 14.47 4.60 -8.25
C TYR A 127 14.44 3.10 -7.97
N VAL A 128 14.85 2.69 -6.76
CA VAL A 128 14.85 1.28 -6.36
C VAL A 128 13.42 0.74 -6.26
N HIS A 129 12.47 1.53 -5.74
CA HIS A 129 11.05 1.13 -5.70
C HIS A 129 10.46 0.89 -7.10
N GLN A 130 10.83 1.72 -8.09
CA GLN A 130 10.43 1.50 -9.48
C GLN A 130 11.03 0.21 -10.06
N SER A 131 12.30 -0.07 -9.72
CA SER A 131 12.98 -1.31 -10.14
C SER A 131 12.34 -2.55 -9.50
N LEU A 132 11.94 -2.45 -8.23
CA LEU A 132 11.20 -3.48 -7.53
C LEU A 132 9.84 -3.74 -8.20
N THR A 133 9.13 -2.67 -8.57
CA THR A 133 7.85 -2.77 -9.31
C THR A 133 8.02 -3.48 -10.66
N ALA A 134 9.08 -3.17 -11.41
CA ALA A 134 9.39 -3.85 -12.67
C ALA A 134 9.64 -5.36 -12.45
N THR A 135 10.34 -5.72 -11.38
CA THR A 135 10.62 -7.12 -11.00
C THR A 135 9.32 -7.88 -10.68
N CYS A 136 8.38 -7.26 -9.96
CA CYS A 136 7.05 -7.85 -9.69
C CYS A 136 6.31 -8.19 -10.99
N ILE A 137 6.29 -7.27 -11.95
CA ILE A 137 5.62 -7.45 -13.24
C ILE A 137 6.28 -8.59 -14.03
N ALA A 138 7.62 -8.62 -14.07
CA ALA A 138 8.37 -9.65 -14.78
C ALA A 138 8.12 -11.06 -14.22
N CYS A 139 8.17 -11.20 -12.89
CA CYS A 139 7.87 -12.46 -12.21
C CYS A 139 6.44 -12.95 -12.48
N HIS A 140 5.45 -12.05 -12.33
CA HIS A 140 4.05 -12.42 -12.56
C HIS A 140 3.75 -12.77 -14.01
N ARG A 141 4.44 -12.14 -14.96
CA ARG A 141 4.36 -12.53 -16.37
C ARG A 141 4.89 -13.94 -16.57
N HIS A 142 6.07 -14.25 -16.04
CA HIS A 142 6.68 -15.58 -16.15
C HIS A 142 5.76 -16.67 -15.58
N LEU A 143 5.21 -16.46 -14.37
CA LEU A 143 4.32 -17.43 -13.73
C LEU A 143 3.03 -17.65 -14.55
N ARG A 144 2.44 -16.60 -15.12
CA ARG A 144 1.25 -16.72 -15.97
C ARG A 144 1.54 -17.42 -17.28
N ASP A 145 2.61 -17.04 -17.97
CA ASP A 145 3.02 -17.64 -19.24
C ASP A 145 3.32 -19.14 -19.07
N ARG A 146 3.77 -19.56 -17.86
CA ARG A 146 3.99 -20.97 -17.50
C ARG A 146 2.69 -21.74 -17.23
N ASP A 147 1.70 -21.12 -16.59
CA ASP A 147 0.41 -21.76 -16.27
C ASP A 147 -0.51 -21.90 -17.50
N ASP A 148 -0.28 -21.12 -18.56
CA ASP A 148 -1.01 -21.18 -19.84
C ASP A 148 -0.52 -22.31 -20.79
N LEU A 149 0.51 -23.07 -20.42
CA LEU A 149 1.12 -24.17 -21.20
C LEU A 149 0.72 -25.57 -20.72
#